data_AF-A0A0J9TLE3-F1
#
_entry.id   AF-A0A0J9TLE3-F1
#
_cell.length_a   1.000
_cell.length_b   1.000
_cell.length_c   1.000
_cell.angle_alpha   90.00
_cell.angle_beta   90.00
_cell.angle_gamma   90.00
#
_symmetry.space_group_name_H-M   'P 1'
#
loop_
_entity.id
_entity.type
_entity.pdbx_description
1 polymer ?
#
loop_
_entity_poly.entity_id
_entity_poly.type
_entity_poly.pdbx_seq_one_letter_code
_entity_poly.pdbx_strand_id
1 'polypeptide(L)'
;MLPSKKIYDQYNKINVELGNITKCEEITRKFTQYSDINMLCHRLKMNLKNLNYEEKNDQLVKDTCGFLHYWLYDHVINELKVTEDNDYLRIISMLQVAWHNIIKTLDKEKYICKPYNGPPLNLSVNDFKFRKEMYDYYYNYPKIEEWKFPNKNGCKKYGTFRSDCSLPNQNKCVSDFKDFDKYDPQILINQLGCTSQNECNSNEVLVPSEGLKGTELTD
;
A
#
# COMPACT_ATOMS: atom_id res chain seq x y z
N MET A 1 -13.00 -7.01 1.33
CA MET A 1 -12.50 -5.80 2.03
C MET A 1 -10.97 -5.77 2.15
N LEU A 2 -10.35 -6.61 3.01
CA LEU A 2 -8.89 -6.67 3.31
C LEU A 2 -8.33 -5.60 4.29
N PRO A 3 -7.32 -5.92 5.14
CA PRO A 3 -6.59 -4.98 5.99
C PRO A 3 -5.97 -3.75 5.28
N SER A 4 -5.17 -3.94 4.23
CA SER A 4 -4.44 -2.82 3.61
C SER A 4 -5.38 -1.82 2.95
N LYS A 5 -6.44 -2.29 2.29
CA LYS A 5 -7.51 -1.44 1.77
C LYS A 5 -8.14 -0.57 2.87
N LYS A 6 -8.40 -1.12 4.07
CA LYS A 6 -8.95 -0.34 5.18
C LYS A 6 -8.06 0.85 5.53
N ILE A 7 -6.74 0.64 5.56
CA ILE A 7 -5.75 1.65 5.93
C ILE A 7 -5.63 2.72 4.83
N TYR A 8 -5.54 2.31 3.55
CA TYR A 8 -5.54 3.26 2.43
C TYR A 8 -6.85 4.08 2.35
N ASP A 9 -8.01 3.45 2.57
CA ASP A 9 -9.30 4.15 2.62
C ASP A 9 -9.35 5.19 3.76
N GLN A 10 -8.63 4.98 4.87
CA GLN A 10 -8.50 5.97 5.96
C GLN A 10 -7.63 7.16 5.53
N TYR A 11 -6.49 6.92 4.87
CA TYR A 11 -5.62 7.99 4.37
C TYR A 11 -6.27 8.85 3.27
N ASN A 12 -7.14 8.24 2.46
CA ASN A 12 -7.87 8.92 1.39
C ASN A 12 -8.98 9.83 1.91
N LYS A 13 -9.56 9.51 3.08
CA LYS A 13 -10.67 10.23 3.70
C LYS A 13 -10.23 11.37 4.63
N ILE A 14 -8.93 11.62 4.76
CA ILE A 14 -8.44 12.63 5.70
C ILE A 14 -8.78 14.05 5.23
N ASN A 15 -9.37 14.84 6.12
CA ASN A 15 -9.69 16.23 5.84
C ASN A 15 -8.39 17.04 5.65
N VAL A 16 -8.27 17.69 4.49
CA VAL A 16 -7.05 18.44 4.12
C VAL A 16 -7.20 19.90 4.54
N GLU A 17 -6.61 20.28 5.67
CA GLU A 17 -6.39 21.69 5.97
C GLU A 17 -5.21 22.19 5.11
N LEU A 18 -5.51 23.04 4.12
CA LEU A 18 -4.48 23.76 3.38
C LEU A 18 -3.85 24.82 4.28
N GLY A 19 -2.53 24.88 4.31
CA GLY A 19 -1.82 25.87 5.12
C GLY A 19 -0.32 25.69 5.01
N ASN A 20 0.40 26.81 4.94
CA ASN A 20 1.73 26.91 4.36
C ASN A 20 2.70 25.82 4.84
N ILE A 21 3.27 25.11 3.86
CA ILE A 21 4.34 24.14 4.00
C ILE A 21 5.29 24.48 2.88
N THR A 22 6.36 25.22 3.17
CA THR A 22 7.31 25.70 2.16
C THR A 22 7.79 24.58 1.23
N LYS A 23 7.95 23.36 1.75
CA LYS A 23 8.33 22.20 0.93
C LYS A 23 7.23 21.70 -0.01
N CYS A 24 5.95 21.74 0.37
CA CYS A 24 4.85 21.42 -0.54
C CYS A 24 4.66 22.51 -1.61
N GLU A 25 4.85 23.78 -1.25
CA GLU A 25 4.86 24.91 -2.19
C GLU A 25 6.00 24.78 -3.22
N GLU A 26 7.22 24.46 -2.76
CA GLU A 26 8.37 24.17 -3.63
C GLU A 26 8.11 23.00 -4.59
N ILE A 27 7.53 21.90 -4.10
CA ILE A 27 7.12 20.74 -4.91
C ILE A 27 6.14 21.20 -5.99
N THR A 28 5.06 21.87 -5.59
CA THR A 28 4.01 22.36 -6.50
C THR A 28 4.56 23.28 -7.58
N ARG A 29 5.47 24.20 -7.23
CA ARG A 29 6.09 25.13 -8.19
C ARG A 29 7.07 24.45 -9.15
N LYS A 30 7.67 23.31 -8.78
CA LYS A 30 8.60 22.55 -9.64
C LYS A 30 7.88 21.55 -10.55
N PHE A 31 6.70 21.09 -10.12
CA PHE A 31 5.93 20.02 -10.74
C PHE A 31 4.54 20.52 -11.15
N THR A 32 4.49 21.67 -11.81
CA THR A 32 3.25 22.38 -12.17
C THR A 32 2.35 21.60 -13.11
N GLN A 33 2.87 20.60 -13.82
CA GLN A 33 2.09 19.69 -14.65
C GLN A 33 1.22 18.69 -13.85
N TYR A 34 1.47 18.54 -12.54
CA TYR A 34 0.71 17.66 -11.65
C TYR A 34 -0.08 18.49 -10.64
N SER A 35 -1.26 18.99 -11.03
CA SER A 35 -2.11 19.89 -10.22
C SER A 35 -2.34 19.41 -8.78
N ASP A 36 -2.51 18.10 -8.62
CA ASP A 36 -2.93 17.50 -7.35
C ASP A 36 -1.75 17.20 -6.41
N ILE A 37 -0.50 17.46 -6.84
CA ILE A 37 0.70 17.20 -6.03
C ILE A 37 0.72 18.01 -4.72
N ASN A 38 0.14 19.22 -4.75
CA ASN A 38 -0.02 20.05 -3.55
C ASN A 38 -0.97 19.39 -2.54
N MET A 39 -2.10 18.86 -3.03
CA MET A 39 -3.10 18.17 -2.22
C MET A 39 -2.52 16.86 -1.65
N LEU A 40 -1.77 16.10 -2.44
CA LEU A 40 -1.09 14.89 -1.96
C LEU A 40 -0.09 15.21 -0.83
N CYS A 41 0.70 16.27 -0.98
CA CYS A 41 1.66 16.70 0.04
C CYS A 41 0.97 17.17 1.34
N HIS A 42 -0.20 17.82 1.24
CA HIS A 42 -1.00 18.18 2.42
C HIS A 42 -1.71 16.99 3.06
N ARG A 43 -2.24 16.02 2.28
CA ARG A 43 -2.76 14.74 2.81
C ARG A 43 -1.68 14.00 3.59
N LEU A 44 -0.45 13.94 3.07
CA LEU A 44 0.71 13.37 3.78
C LEU A 44 0.93 14.05 5.14
N LYS A 45 0.94 15.39 5.21
CA LYS A 45 1.04 16.13 6.49
C LYS A 45 -0.04 15.72 7.49
N MET A 46 -1.29 15.61 7.04
CA MET A 46 -2.39 15.26 7.95
C MET A 46 -2.30 13.80 8.41
N ASN A 47 -1.94 12.87 7.53
CA ASN A 47 -1.73 11.47 7.91
C ASN A 47 -0.58 11.35 8.94
N LEU A 48 0.50 12.13 8.77
CA LEU A 48 1.59 12.19 9.74
C LEU A 48 1.20 12.82 11.08
N LYS A 49 0.38 13.88 11.08
CA LYS A 49 -0.21 14.43 12.32
C LYS A 49 -1.08 13.39 13.03
N ASN A 50 -1.94 12.68 12.31
CA ASN A 50 -2.84 11.69 12.90
C ASN A 50 -2.06 10.55 13.58
N LEU A 51 -1.03 10.01 12.92
CA LEU A 51 -0.15 8.99 13.52
C LEU A 51 0.66 9.52 14.73
N ASN A 52 0.76 10.84 14.89
CA ASN A 52 1.46 11.49 16.00
C ASN A 52 0.57 11.79 17.21
N TYR A 53 -0.72 11.42 17.19
CA TYR A 53 -1.52 11.35 18.42
C TYR A 53 -1.26 10.06 19.22
N GLU A 54 -0.79 9.01 18.54
CA GLU A 54 -0.60 7.66 19.09
C GLU A 54 0.69 7.51 19.92
N GLU A 55 0.68 6.51 20.80
CA GLU A 55 1.80 6.18 21.68
C GLU A 55 2.94 5.46 20.93
N LYS A 56 4.18 5.80 21.30
CA LYS A 56 5.41 5.28 20.64
C LYS A 56 5.51 3.76 20.58
N ASN A 57 4.94 3.08 21.58
CA ASN A 57 5.09 1.65 21.77
C ASN A 57 4.01 0.82 21.07
N ASP A 58 2.95 1.44 20.56
CA ASP A 58 1.93 0.74 19.78
C ASP A 58 2.58 0.07 18.54
N GLN A 59 2.16 -1.16 18.22
CA GLN A 59 2.64 -1.89 17.04
C GLN A 59 1.75 -1.62 15.82
N LEU A 60 0.45 -1.42 16.01
CA LEU A 60 -0.51 -1.08 14.97
C LEU A 60 -0.13 0.25 14.30
N VAL A 61 0.30 1.26 15.07
CA VAL A 61 0.77 2.53 14.49
C VAL A 61 2.05 2.38 13.65
N LYS A 62 2.94 1.46 14.03
CA LYS A 62 4.17 1.15 13.27
C LYS A 62 3.86 0.46 11.95
N ASP A 63 3.01 -0.55 11.98
CA ASP A 63 2.57 -1.27 10.79
C ASP A 63 1.82 -0.31 9.85
N THR A 64 0.94 0.53 10.42
CA THR A 64 0.23 1.61 9.71
C THR A 64 1.22 2.59 9.06
N CYS A 65 2.25 3.06 9.77
CA CYS A 65 3.31 3.89 9.18
C CYS A 65 3.98 3.23 7.95
N GLY A 66 4.19 1.91 7.99
CA GLY A 66 4.65 1.12 6.84
C GLY A 66 3.76 1.29 5.61
N PHE A 67 2.44 1.17 5.78
CA PHE A 67 1.46 1.42 4.71
C PHE A 67 1.49 2.86 4.18
N LEU A 68 1.77 3.87 5.00
CA LEU A 68 1.80 5.27 4.56
C LEU A 68 2.86 5.51 3.46
N HIS A 69 3.99 4.80 3.50
CA HIS A 69 4.99 4.85 2.44
C HIS A 69 4.46 4.32 1.11
N TYR A 70 3.88 3.11 1.12
CA TYR A 70 3.30 2.50 -0.07
C TYR A 70 2.11 3.31 -0.61
N TRP A 71 1.27 3.85 0.27
CA TRP A 71 0.16 4.74 -0.10
C TRP A 71 0.65 5.99 -0.84
N LEU A 72 1.62 6.71 -0.27
CA LEU A 72 2.13 7.95 -0.86
C LEU A 72 2.68 7.73 -2.27
N TYR A 73 3.38 6.61 -2.46
CA TYR A 73 4.07 6.28 -3.70
C TYR A 73 3.08 5.79 -4.78
N ASP A 74 2.10 4.98 -4.37
CA ASP A 74 0.98 4.54 -5.20
C ASP A 74 0.14 5.73 -5.70
N HIS A 75 -0.08 6.75 -4.86
CA HIS A 75 -0.79 7.97 -5.25
C HIS A 75 -0.02 8.81 -6.29
N VAL A 76 1.31 8.86 -6.24
CA VAL A 76 2.12 9.51 -7.30
C VAL A 76 1.92 8.80 -8.64
N ILE A 77 1.84 7.48 -8.64
CA ILE A 77 1.65 6.70 -9.87
C ILE A 77 0.20 6.77 -10.37
N ASN A 78 -0.79 6.59 -9.49
CA ASN A 78 -2.18 6.35 -9.86
C ASN A 78 -3.05 7.62 -9.86
N GLU A 79 -2.90 8.53 -8.89
CA GLU A 79 -3.63 9.81 -8.89
C GLU A 79 -2.93 10.85 -9.76
N LEU A 80 -1.61 11.05 -9.59
CA LEU A 80 -0.85 12.01 -10.41
C LEU A 80 -0.49 11.47 -11.81
N LYS A 81 -0.79 10.19 -12.10
CA LYS A 81 -0.58 9.52 -13.39
C LYS A 81 0.88 9.53 -13.86
N VAL A 82 1.83 9.43 -12.93
CA VAL A 82 3.26 9.42 -13.25
C VAL A 82 3.68 8.03 -13.71
N THR A 83 4.01 7.91 -14.99
CA THR A 83 4.48 6.65 -15.63
C THR A 83 5.99 6.57 -15.78
N GLU A 84 6.66 7.72 -15.93
CA GLU A 84 8.10 7.79 -16.19
C GLU A 84 8.91 7.66 -14.90
N ASP A 85 9.81 6.67 -14.84
CA ASP A 85 10.65 6.37 -13.67
C ASP A 85 11.42 7.60 -13.17
N ASN A 86 11.96 8.42 -14.09
CA ASN A 86 12.72 9.61 -13.74
C ASN A 86 11.86 10.65 -13.01
N ASP A 87 10.62 10.90 -13.45
CA ASP A 87 9.75 11.87 -12.79
C ASP A 87 9.14 11.29 -11.51
N TYR A 88 8.81 10.00 -11.49
CA TYR A 88 8.43 9.28 -10.27
C TYR A 88 9.51 9.45 -9.18
N LEU A 89 10.75 9.06 -9.45
CA LEU A 89 11.86 9.15 -8.49
C LEU A 89 12.11 10.60 -8.02
N ARG A 90 12.02 11.59 -8.93
CA ARG A 90 12.19 13.02 -8.58
C ARG A 90 11.06 13.55 -7.69
N ILE A 91 9.82 13.16 -7.94
CA ILE A 91 8.65 13.54 -7.13
C ILE A 91 8.74 12.89 -5.75
N ILE A 92 8.96 11.58 -5.69
CA ILE A 92 9.06 10.80 -4.46
C ILE A 92 10.19 11.34 -3.58
N SER A 93 11.37 11.60 -4.16
CA SER A 93 12.50 12.19 -3.42
C SER A 93 12.14 13.52 -2.76
N MET A 94 11.38 14.39 -3.44
CA MET A 94 10.98 15.68 -2.86
C MET A 94 9.86 15.52 -1.83
N LEU A 95 8.92 14.61 -2.02
CA LEU A 95 7.93 14.25 -1.02
C LEU A 95 8.59 13.69 0.25
N GLN A 96 9.67 12.91 0.14
CA GLN A 96 10.47 12.48 1.30
C GLN A 96 11.17 13.66 2.01
N VAL A 97 11.67 14.65 1.27
CA VAL A 97 12.19 15.88 1.89
C VAL A 97 11.07 16.69 2.57
N ALA A 98 9.85 16.71 2.03
CA ALA A 98 8.70 17.32 2.70
C ALA A 98 8.34 16.56 3.99
N TRP A 99 8.26 15.22 3.93
CA TRP A 99 8.06 14.32 5.07
C TRP A 99 9.07 14.61 6.19
N HIS A 100 10.36 14.64 5.86
CA HIS A 100 11.45 14.98 6.79
C HIS A 100 11.29 16.34 7.48
N ASN A 101 10.65 17.32 6.83
CA ASN A 101 10.42 18.63 7.43
C ASN A 101 9.11 18.68 8.25
N ILE A 102 8.06 18.00 7.79
CA ILE A 102 6.81 17.84 8.56
C ILE A 102 7.08 17.18 9.91
N ILE A 103 7.83 16.08 9.96
CA ILE A 103 8.07 15.37 11.23
C ILE A 103 8.91 16.15 12.26
N LYS A 104 9.56 17.25 11.86
CA LYS A 104 10.28 18.15 12.79
C LYS A 104 9.33 19.03 13.59
N THR A 105 8.10 19.26 13.10
CA THR A 105 7.08 20.09 13.74
C THR A 105 6.06 19.26 14.54
N LEU A 106 6.28 17.95 14.66
CA LEU A 106 5.42 17.02 15.37
C LEU A 106 5.87 16.86 16.83
N ASP A 107 4.98 16.37 17.68
CA ASP A 107 5.29 16.07 19.07
C ASP A 107 6.33 14.95 19.16
N LYS A 108 7.41 15.20 19.90
CA LYS A 108 8.53 14.28 20.10
C LYS A 108 8.27 13.28 21.22
N GLU A 109 7.26 13.50 22.05
CA GLU A 109 6.83 12.56 23.09
C GLU A 109 6.01 11.40 22.50
N LYS A 110 5.29 11.66 21.41
CA LYS A 110 4.43 10.72 20.68
C LYS A 110 5.14 9.94 19.57
N TYR A 111 4.41 9.04 18.90
CA TYR A 111 4.93 8.28 17.77
C TYR A 111 5.31 9.19 16.59
N ILE A 112 6.49 8.98 16.01
CA ILE A 112 6.93 9.69 14.80
C ILE A 112 7.06 8.67 13.67
N CYS A 113 6.13 8.73 12.72
CA CYS A 113 6.20 7.99 11.47
C CYS A 113 7.32 8.59 10.59
N LYS A 114 8.51 8.01 10.66
CA LYS A 114 9.70 8.51 9.96
C LYS A 114 9.65 8.17 8.46
N PRO A 115 10.21 9.03 7.60
CA PRO A 115 10.41 8.72 6.18
C PRO A 115 11.25 7.46 5.98
N TYR A 116 10.98 6.72 4.91
CA TYR A 116 11.59 5.41 4.66
C TYR A 116 12.86 5.52 3.82
N ASN A 117 13.96 5.01 4.36
CA ASN A 117 15.31 5.08 3.75
C ASN A 117 15.73 3.78 3.02
N GLY A 118 14.81 2.82 2.85
CA GLY A 118 15.08 1.53 2.23
C GLY A 118 14.68 1.42 0.75
N PRO A 119 14.64 0.20 0.19
CA PRO A 119 14.57 -0.05 -1.25
C PRO A 119 13.48 0.70 -2.04
N PRO A 120 12.19 0.74 -1.63
CA PRO A 120 11.11 1.48 -2.29
C PRO A 120 11.42 2.87 -2.83
N LEU A 121 12.32 3.63 -2.19
CA LEU A 121 12.67 4.99 -2.61
C LEU A 121 13.32 5.05 -4.01
N ASN A 122 14.02 3.99 -4.42
CA ASN A 122 14.84 3.95 -5.62
C ASN A 122 14.38 2.88 -6.63
N LEU A 123 13.11 2.46 -6.57
CA LEU A 123 12.53 1.49 -7.50
C LEU A 123 11.99 2.16 -8.76
N SER A 124 11.98 1.42 -9.87
CA SER A 124 11.13 1.76 -11.03
C SER A 124 9.65 1.73 -10.62
N VAL A 125 8.79 2.38 -11.40
CA VAL A 125 7.33 2.34 -11.24
C VAL A 125 6.82 0.88 -11.23
N ASN A 126 7.41 0.01 -12.06
CA ASN A 126 7.02 -1.40 -12.15
C ASN A 126 7.52 -2.23 -10.95
N ASP A 127 8.77 -2.05 -10.54
CA ASP A 127 9.32 -2.72 -9.35
C ASP A 127 8.61 -2.28 -8.08
N PHE A 128 8.25 -1.00 -7.98
CA PHE A 128 7.45 -0.49 -6.86
C PHE A 128 6.06 -1.13 -6.83
N LYS A 129 5.34 -1.19 -7.97
CA LYS A 129 4.02 -1.84 -8.04
C LYS A 129 4.09 -3.29 -7.57
N PHE A 130 5.06 -4.05 -8.10
CA PHE A 130 5.31 -5.43 -7.69
C PHE A 130 5.58 -5.54 -6.17
N ARG A 131 6.48 -4.69 -5.64
CA ARG A 131 6.80 -4.68 -4.20
C ARG A 131 5.59 -4.35 -3.34
N LYS A 132 4.81 -3.35 -3.73
CA LYS A 132 3.58 -2.94 -3.04
C LYS A 132 2.56 -4.07 -3.02
N GLU A 133 2.40 -4.76 -4.14
CA GLU A 133 1.46 -5.88 -4.25
C GLU A 133 1.85 -7.05 -3.34
N MET A 134 3.14 -7.39 -3.29
CA MET A 134 3.73 -8.35 -2.36
C MET A 134 3.53 -7.93 -0.90
N TYR A 135 3.67 -6.63 -0.61
CA TYR A 135 3.48 -6.08 0.74
C TYR A 135 2.00 -6.10 1.18
N ASP A 136 1.11 -5.63 0.32
CA ASP A 136 -0.34 -5.70 0.51
C ASP A 136 -0.78 -7.15 0.74
N TYR A 137 -0.31 -8.09 -0.07
CA TYR A 137 -0.62 -9.50 0.06
C TYR A 137 -0.21 -10.09 1.42
N TYR A 138 1.04 -9.89 1.85
CA TYR A 138 1.56 -10.43 3.12
C TYR A 138 0.67 -10.05 4.32
N TYR A 139 0.33 -8.77 4.45
CA TYR A 139 -0.51 -8.28 5.55
C TYR A 139 -2.01 -8.60 5.37
N ASN A 140 -2.45 -8.84 4.13
CA ASN A 140 -3.82 -9.27 3.85
C ASN A 140 -4.03 -10.77 4.05
N TYR A 141 -2.97 -11.58 3.96
CA TYR A 141 -3.03 -13.05 3.98
C TYR A 141 -3.87 -13.64 5.11
N PRO A 142 -3.71 -13.26 6.40
CA PRO A 142 -4.48 -13.89 7.48
C PRO A 142 -6.00 -13.76 7.27
N LYS A 143 -6.45 -12.62 6.72
CA LYS A 143 -7.87 -12.40 6.39
C LYS A 143 -8.31 -13.11 5.11
N ILE A 144 -7.39 -13.37 4.18
CA ILE A 144 -7.65 -14.14 2.96
C ILE A 144 -7.77 -15.63 3.31
N GLU A 145 -6.96 -16.15 4.23
CA GLU A 145 -7.02 -17.52 4.74
C GLU A 145 -8.31 -17.79 5.55
N GLU A 146 -8.79 -16.80 6.32
CA GLU A 146 -10.12 -16.85 6.97
C GLU A 146 -11.28 -16.96 5.97
N TRP A 147 -11.13 -16.42 4.75
CA TRP A 147 -12.15 -16.49 3.73
C TRP A 147 -12.16 -17.89 3.12
N LYS A 148 -13.05 -18.75 3.65
CA LYS A 148 -13.42 -20.02 3.03
C LYS A 148 -14.12 -19.75 1.68
N PHE A 149 -13.34 -19.43 0.65
CA PHE A 149 -13.88 -19.08 -0.67
C PHE A 149 -14.68 -20.27 -1.24
N PRO A 150 -15.98 -20.11 -1.53
CA PRO A 150 -16.74 -21.16 -2.20
C PRO A 150 -16.42 -21.25 -3.71
N ASN A 151 -15.75 -20.23 -4.29
CA ASN A 151 -15.42 -20.15 -5.70
C ASN A 151 -13.92 -19.95 -5.95
N LYS A 152 -13.37 -20.71 -6.91
CA LYS A 152 -11.94 -20.84 -7.26
C LYS A 152 -11.29 -19.59 -7.91
N ASN A 153 -12.01 -18.49 -8.03
CA ASN A 153 -11.62 -17.35 -8.87
C ASN A 153 -10.54 -16.43 -8.26
N GLY A 154 -10.21 -16.57 -6.97
CA GLY A 154 -9.26 -15.68 -6.28
C GLY A 154 -7.76 -15.98 -6.49
N CYS A 155 -7.43 -17.10 -7.13
CA CYS A 155 -6.08 -17.71 -7.07
C CYS A 155 -5.00 -17.06 -7.95
N LYS A 156 -5.34 -16.20 -8.92
CA LYS A 156 -4.43 -15.78 -10.00
C LYS A 156 -3.30 -14.85 -9.55
N LYS A 157 -3.54 -14.00 -8.55
CA LYS A 157 -2.80 -12.73 -8.42
C LYS A 157 -1.37 -12.88 -7.88
N TYR A 158 -1.15 -13.83 -6.98
CA TYR A 158 0.06 -13.84 -6.14
C TYR A 158 1.09 -14.92 -6.53
N GLY A 159 0.70 -15.90 -7.36
CA GLY A 159 1.42 -17.15 -7.62
C GLY A 159 2.88 -17.04 -8.11
N THR A 160 3.33 -15.87 -8.57
CA THR A 160 4.71 -15.68 -9.07
C THR A 160 5.65 -15.03 -8.07
N PHE A 161 5.18 -14.51 -6.92
CA PHE A 161 6.06 -13.79 -5.98
C PHE A 161 7.28 -14.61 -5.55
N ARG A 162 7.13 -15.92 -5.34
CA ARG A 162 8.24 -16.79 -4.95
C ARG A 162 9.24 -17.04 -6.07
N SER A 163 8.79 -17.25 -7.32
CA SER A 163 9.71 -17.37 -8.46
C SER A 163 10.42 -16.06 -8.74
N ASP A 164 9.67 -14.96 -8.67
CA ASP A 164 10.14 -13.62 -9.04
C ASP A 164 11.08 -13.02 -8.00
N CYS A 165 11.04 -13.52 -6.74
CA CYS A 165 11.92 -13.18 -5.62
C CYS A 165 12.86 -14.32 -5.19
N SER A 166 13.05 -15.34 -6.04
CA SER A 166 13.91 -16.49 -5.73
C SER A 166 15.41 -16.15 -5.61
N LEU A 167 15.84 -15.01 -6.15
CA LEU A 167 17.20 -14.52 -6.06
C LEU A 167 17.37 -13.53 -4.89
N PRO A 168 18.46 -13.64 -4.11
CA PRO A 168 18.73 -12.72 -3.00
C PRO A 168 18.95 -11.28 -3.49
N ASN A 169 18.76 -10.31 -2.59
CA ASN A 169 19.06 -8.89 -2.79
C ASN A 169 18.28 -8.17 -3.91
N GLN A 170 17.14 -8.70 -4.35
CA GLN A 170 16.26 -7.98 -5.25
C GLN A 170 15.47 -6.90 -4.52
N ASN A 171 15.76 -5.63 -4.79
CA ASN A 171 15.12 -4.48 -4.14
C ASN A 171 13.58 -4.41 -4.36
N LYS A 172 13.05 -5.02 -5.42
CA LYS A 172 11.60 -5.17 -5.65
C LYS A 172 10.92 -6.16 -4.68
N CYS A 173 11.69 -6.97 -3.96
CA CYS A 173 11.21 -7.99 -3.04
C CYS A 173 11.36 -7.54 -1.58
N VAL A 174 10.37 -7.85 -0.74
CA VAL A 174 10.39 -7.44 0.67
C VAL A 174 11.23 -8.42 1.50
N SER A 175 12.49 -8.06 1.73
CA SER A 175 13.48 -8.78 2.55
C SER A 175 13.07 -9.02 4.00
N ASP A 176 12.21 -8.16 4.54
CA ASP A 176 11.96 -8.06 5.99
C ASP A 176 10.89 -9.06 6.46
N PHE A 177 10.33 -9.85 5.52
CA PHE A 177 9.33 -10.88 5.77
C PHE A 177 9.97 -12.16 6.32
N LYS A 178 10.05 -12.22 7.65
CA LYS A 178 10.61 -13.35 8.42
C LYS A 178 10.01 -14.71 8.06
N ASP A 179 8.71 -14.74 7.74
CA ASP A 179 7.95 -15.97 7.51
C ASP A 179 7.43 -16.06 6.06
N PHE A 180 8.19 -15.61 5.06
CA PHE A 180 7.70 -15.57 3.67
C PHE A 180 7.19 -16.94 3.17
N ASP A 181 7.83 -18.05 3.54
CA ASP A 181 7.38 -19.41 3.19
C ASP A 181 6.00 -19.76 3.78
N LYS A 182 5.61 -19.19 4.94
CA LYS A 182 4.27 -19.40 5.53
C LYS A 182 3.17 -18.79 4.66
N TYR A 183 3.51 -17.70 3.97
CA TYR A 183 2.60 -16.94 3.13
C TYR A 183 2.78 -17.28 1.64
N ASP A 184 3.44 -18.41 1.32
CA ASP A 184 3.60 -18.84 -0.07
C ASP A 184 2.22 -18.90 -0.76
N PRO A 185 2.00 -18.11 -1.83
CA PRO A 185 0.78 -18.14 -2.64
C PRO A 185 0.34 -19.54 -3.05
N GLN A 186 1.28 -20.48 -3.23
CA GLN A 186 0.95 -21.87 -3.56
C GLN A 186 0.22 -22.60 -2.41
N ILE A 187 0.46 -22.24 -1.14
CA ILE A 187 -0.28 -22.79 0.00
C ILE A 187 -1.76 -22.41 -0.11
N LEU A 188 -2.03 -21.12 -0.35
CA LEU A 188 -3.39 -20.63 -0.56
C LEU A 188 -4.03 -21.26 -1.80
N ILE A 189 -3.35 -21.29 -2.95
CA ILE A 189 -3.85 -21.91 -4.19
C ILE A 189 -4.24 -23.38 -3.96
N ASN A 190 -3.43 -24.13 -3.20
CA ASN A 190 -3.71 -25.52 -2.82
C ASN A 190 -4.90 -25.63 -1.86
N GLN A 191 -4.97 -24.79 -0.81
CA GLN A 191 -6.09 -24.73 0.14
C GLN A 191 -7.43 -24.43 -0.55
N LEU A 192 -7.42 -23.60 -1.60
CA LEU A 192 -8.60 -23.20 -2.37
C LEU A 192 -8.97 -24.17 -3.51
N GLY A 193 -8.24 -25.28 -3.68
CA GLY A 193 -8.56 -26.30 -4.69
C GLY A 193 -8.46 -25.80 -6.14
N CYS A 194 -7.60 -24.81 -6.38
CA CYS A 194 -7.34 -24.23 -7.68
C CYS A 194 -6.40 -25.13 -8.50
N THR A 195 -6.91 -25.70 -9.58
CA THR A 195 -6.27 -26.79 -10.34
C THR A 195 -5.17 -26.36 -11.31
N SER A 196 -5.13 -25.08 -11.72
CA SER A 196 -3.98 -24.47 -12.40
C SER A 196 -4.04 -22.94 -12.39
N GLN A 197 -2.89 -22.25 -12.58
CA GLN A 197 -2.86 -20.79 -12.78
C GLN A 197 -3.74 -20.32 -13.96
N ASN A 198 -3.95 -21.16 -14.98
CA ASN A 198 -4.67 -20.81 -16.21
C ASN A 198 -6.21 -20.82 -16.04
N GLU A 199 -6.75 -21.58 -15.09
CA GLU A 199 -8.19 -21.57 -14.79
C GLU A 199 -8.60 -20.35 -13.94
N CYS A 200 -7.64 -19.62 -13.37
CA CYS A 200 -7.87 -18.50 -12.46
C CYS A 200 -8.20 -17.17 -13.20
N ASN A 201 -8.62 -17.22 -14.47
CA ASN A 201 -8.54 -16.09 -15.41
C ASN A 201 -9.63 -15.00 -15.32
N SER A 202 -10.46 -14.96 -14.28
CA SER A 202 -11.44 -13.89 -14.05
C SER A 202 -10.83 -12.65 -13.41
N ASN A 203 -11.01 -11.46 -14.03
CA ASN A 203 -10.50 -10.17 -13.53
C ASN A 203 -11.31 -9.58 -12.35
N GLU A 204 -11.94 -10.40 -11.52
CA GLU A 204 -12.82 -9.93 -10.45
C GLU A 204 -12.03 -9.58 -9.18
N VAL A 205 -12.30 -8.39 -8.66
CA VAL A 205 -11.79 -7.91 -7.37
C VAL A 205 -12.35 -8.81 -6.25
N LEU A 206 -11.55 -9.10 -5.23
CA LEU A 206 -11.98 -9.89 -4.06
C LEU A 206 -13.10 -9.18 -3.26
N VAL A 207 -14.35 -9.44 -3.66
CA VAL A 207 -15.57 -9.00 -2.95
C VAL A 207 -16.02 -10.13 -2.01
N PRO A 208 -16.24 -9.86 -0.71
CA PRO A 208 -16.85 -10.84 0.18
C PRO A 208 -18.29 -11.13 -0.28
N SER A 209 -18.70 -12.40 -0.29
CA SER A 209 -20.09 -12.75 -0.53
C SER A 209 -20.95 -12.31 0.66
N GLU A 210 -21.63 -11.17 0.54
CA GLU A 210 -22.82 -10.92 1.36
C GLU A 210 -23.88 -11.98 1.02
N GLY A 211 -24.47 -12.56 2.06
CA GLY A 211 -25.19 -13.81 1.92
C GLY A 211 -26.45 -13.70 1.06
N LEU A 212 -26.49 -14.44 -0.05
CA LEU A 212 -27.73 -14.84 -0.72
C LEU A 212 -28.54 -15.74 0.22
N LYS A 213 -29.25 -15.13 1.18
CA LYS A 213 -30.43 -15.73 1.76
C LYS A 213 -31.55 -15.57 0.73
N GLY A 214 -31.86 -16.66 0.04
CA GLY A 214 -33.10 -16.75 -0.74
C GLY A 214 -34.30 -16.44 0.17
N THR A 215 -35.25 -15.70 -0.38
CA THR A 215 -36.61 -15.64 0.18
C THR A 215 -37.51 -16.30 -0.86
N GLU A 216 -38.34 -17.22 -0.40
CA GLU A 216 -39.09 -18.13 -1.26
C GLU A 216 -40.18 -17.39 -2.05
N LEU A 217 -40.40 -17.82 -3.30
CA LEU A 217 -41.67 -17.58 -3.98
C LEU A 217 -42.72 -18.45 -3.30
N THR A 218 -43.76 -17.83 -2.75
CA THR A 218 -45.01 -18.50 -2.38
C THR A 218 -46.07 -18.17 -3.43
N ASP A 219 -46.73 -19.21 -3.92
CA ASP A 219 -47.88 -19.14 -4.86
C ASP A 219 -49.13 -18.49 -4.22
#